data_AF-A0A8K0GAL7-F1
#
_entry.id   AF-A0A8K0GAL7-F1
#
_cell.length_a   1.000
_cell.length_b   1.000
_cell.length_c   1.000
_cell.angle_alpha   90.00
_cell.angle_beta   90.00
_cell.angle_gamma   90.00
#
_symmetry.space_group_name_H-M   'P 1'
#
loop_
_entity.id
_entity.type
_entity.pdbx_description
1 polymer ?
#
loop_
_entity_poly.entity_id
_entity_poly.type
_entity_poly.pdbx_seq_one_letter_code
_entity_poly.pdbx_strand_id
1 'polypeptide(L)'
;MGCFGNRESQQAAGGDDSRSQKRISDQINRQLQKDKQVYRATHRLLLLGAGESGKSTIVKQMRILHVNGFSEQEKKQKIEDIKKNVRDAILVRKIFINPLYITLL
;
A
#
# COMPACT_ATOMS: atom_id res chain seq x y z
N MET A 1 39.61 4.96 -29.15
CA MET A 1 39.81 6.04 -28.15
C MET A 1 40.34 5.40 -26.88
N GLY A 2 41.65 5.52 -26.66
CA GLY A 2 42.39 4.75 -25.66
C GLY A 2 42.45 5.43 -24.30
N CYS A 3 42.39 4.62 -23.24
CA CYS A 3 42.85 4.99 -21.91
C CYS A 3 44.28 4.45 -21.73
N PHE A 4 45.28 5.28 -22.04
CA PHE A 4 46.63 5.13 -21.52
C PHE A 4 46.74 6.04 -20.29
N GLY A 5 46.79 5.45 -19.10
CA GLY A 5 46.93 6.13 -17.82
C GLY A 5 47.89 5.37 -16.92
N ASN A 6 48.89 6.10 -16.44
CA ASN A 6 50.14 5.69 -15.82
C ASN A 6 50.02 4.65 -14.68
N ARG A 7 50.96 3.69 -14.61
CA ARG A 7 51.17 2.78 -13.48
C ARG A 7 52.23 3.36 -12.57
N GLU A 8 51.87 3.83 -11.38
CA GLU A 8 52.77 3.87 -10.21
C GLU A 8 51.98 4.19 -8.93
N SER A 9 52.41 3.57 -7.82
CA SER A 9 51.81 3.53 -6.46
C SER A 9 50.57 2.62 -6.25
N GLN A 10 50.84 1.35 -5.98
CA GLN A 10 49.93 0.49 -5.22
C GLN A 10 50.15 0.72 -3.72
N GLN A 11 49.08 1.11 -3.02
CA GLN A 11 48.75 0.72 -1.64
C GLN A 11 47.20 0.80 -1.56
N ALA A 12 46.46 -0.22 -1.99
CA ALA A 12 46.25 -1.53 -1.36
C ALA A 12 45.50 -1.46 -0.01
N ALA A 13 44.29 -0.87 -0.02
CA ALA A 13 43.24 -1.13 0.98
C ALA A 13 41.81 -0.75 0.52
N GLY A 14 41.64 0.19 -0.43
CA GLY A 14 40.30 0.72 -0.81
C GLY A 14 39.80 0.42 -2.22
N GLY A 15 40.51 -0.39 -3.02
CA GLY A 15 40.19 -0.62 -4.44
C GLY A 15 39.06 -1.64 -4.68
N ASP A 16 38.91 -2.62 -3.79
CA ASP A 16 37.84 -3.62 -3.87
C ASP A 16 36.52 -3.04 -3.35
N ASP A 17 36.58 -2.27 -2.25
CA ASP A 17 35.45 -1.52 -1.70
C ASP A 17 34.89 -0.51 -2.70
N SER A 18 35.73 0.20 -3.45
CA SER A 18 35.25 1.15 -4.46
C SER A 18 34.56 0.42 -5.64
N ARG A 19 35.06 -0.74 -6.05
CA ARG A 19 34.44 -1.55 -7.11
C ARG A 19 33.14 -2.22 -6.65
N SER A 20 33.09 -2.69 -5.42
CA SER A 20 31.88 -3.27 -4.81
C SER A 20 30.80 -2.19 -4.63
N GLN A 21 31.17 -1.01 -4.11
CA GLN A 21 30.29 0.16 -4.03
C GLN A 21 29.76 0.58 -5.40
N LYS A 22 30.61 0.56 -6.43
CA LYS A 22 30.17 0.88 -7.80
C LYS A 22 29.18 -0.15 -8.34
N ARG A 23 29.40 -1.44 -8.12
CA ARG A 23 28.46 -2.51 -8.50
C ARG A 23 27.11 -2.36 -7.78
N ILE A 24 27.13 -2.05 -6.49
CA ILE A 24 25.93 -1.78 -5.70
C ILE A 24 25.19 -0.56 -6.24
N SER A 25 25.91 0.54 -6.50
CA SER A 25 25.34 1.77 -7.08
C SER A 25 24.71 1.51 -8.45
N ASP A 26 25.38 0.75 -9.32
CA ASP A 26 24.85 0.36 -10.62
C ASP A 26 23.59 -0.51 -10.49
N GLN A 27 23.54 -1.42 -9.52
CA GLN A 27 22.37 -2.24 -9.24
C GLN A 27 21.20 -1.39 -8.73
N ILE A 28 21.45 -0.45 -7.83
CA ILE A 28 20.45 0.50 -7.33
C ILE A 28 19.91 1.34 -8.50
N ASN A 29 20.79 1.89 -9.33
CA ASN A 29 20.39 2.69 -10.49
C ASN A 29 19.52 1.89 -11.46
N ARG A 30 19.87 0.63 -11.73
CA ARG A 30 19.04 -0.26 -12.56
C ARG A 30 17.66 -0.49 -11.94
N GLN A 31 17.58 -0.69 -10.63
CA GLN A 31 16.30 -0.84 -9.93
C GLN A 31 15.47 0.44 -10.02
N LEU A 32 16.06 1.60 -9.77
CA LEU A 32 15.40 2.90 -9.86
C LEU A 32 14.83 3.18 -11.26
N GLN A 33 15.54 2.78 -12.32
CA GLN A 33 15.03 2.93 -13.69
C GLN A 33 13.82 2.04 -13.96
N LYS A 34 13.83 0.79 -13.47
CA LYS A 34 12.68 -0.12 -13.56
C LYS A 34 11.47 0.44 -12.81
N ASP A 35 11.69 0.91 -11.57
CA ASP A 35 10.64 1.47 -10.74
C ASP A 35 10.04 2.74 -11.35
N LYS A 36 10.87 3.59 -11.96
CA LYS A 36 10.41 4.77 -12.72
C LYS A 36 9.51 4.39 -13.89
N GLN A 37 9.83 3.30 -14.61
CA GLN A 37 9.02 2.84 -15.72
C GLN A 37 7.66 2.33 -15.25
N VAL A 38 7.63 1.52 -14.19
CA VAL A 38 6.40 1.02 -13.56
C VAL A 38 5.56 2.19 -13.02
N TYR A 39 6.20 3.15 -12.37
CA TYR A 39 5.53 4.34 -11.83
C TYR A 39 4.86 5.16 -12.93
N ARG A 40 5.55 5.39 -14.05
CA ARG A 40 5.00 6.12 -15.21
C ARG A 40 3.85 5.38 -15.89
N ALA A 41 3.87 4.04 -15.88
CA ALA A 41 2.79 3.23 -16.44
C ALA A 41 1.56 3.12 -15.50
N THR A 42 1.70 3.47 -14.23
CA THR A 42 0.64 3.36 -13.22
C THR A 42 -0.28 4.58 -13.23
N HIS A 43 -1.57 4.34 -13.42
CA HIS A 43 -2.60 5.40 -13.36
C HIS A 43 -3.02 5.65 -11.90
N ARG A 44 -2.77 6.86 -11.40
CA ARG A 44 -3.09 7.24 -10.01
C ARG A 44 -4.46 7.94 -9.96
N LEU A 45 -5.42 7.30 -9.31
CA LEU A 45 -6.78 7.81 -9.14
C LEU A 45 -7.00 8.24 -7.69
N LEU A 46 -7.66 9.39 -7.50
CA LEU A 46 -8.07 9.90 -6.20
C LEU A 46 -9.61 9.91 -6.12
N LEU A 47 -10.16 9.28 -5.09
CA LEU A 47 -11.59 9.27 -4.82
C LEU A 47 -11.93 10.34 -3.77
N LEU A 48 -12.75 11.31 -4.15
CA LEU A 48 -13.21 12.42 -3.29
C LEU A 48 -14.71 12.27 -2.99
N GLY A 49 -15.14 12.79 -1.84
CA GLY A 49 -16.54 12.77 -1.40
C GLY A 49 -16.69 12.90 0.11
N ALA A 50 -17.90 13.19 0.58
CA ALA A 50 -18.23 13.29 2.00
C ALA A 50 -17.98 11.97 2.77
N GLY A 51 -18.05 12.01 4.10
CA GLY A 51 -18.12 10.79 4.91
C GLY A 51 -19.22 9.86 4.39
N GLU A 52 -18.99 8.54 4.46
CA GLU A 52 -20.00 7.51 4.14
C GLU A 52 -20.51 7.44 2.68
N SER A 53 -20.05 8.31 1.78
CA SER A 53 -20.36 8.34 0.34
C SER A 53 -19.99 7.08 -0.48
N GLY A 54 -19.50 6.01 0.16
CA GLY A 54 -19.21 4.75 -0.53
C GLY A 54 -17.83 4.67 -1.22
N LYS A 55 -16.91 5.62 -0.98
CA LYS A 55 -15.52 5.56 -1.53
C LYS A 55 -14.84 4.22 -1.26
N SER A 56 -14.94 3.70 -0.03
CA SER A 56 -14.38 2.39 0.34
C SER A 56 -15.07 1.23 -0.39
N THR A 57 -16.34 1.38 -0.74
CA THR A 57 -17.08 0.38 -1.53
C THR A 57 -16.55 0.30 -2.95
N ILE A 58 -16.28 1.43 -3.60
CA ILE A 58 -15.66 1.46 -4.94
C ILE A 58 -14.30 0.74 -4.94
N VAL A 59 -13.45 1.01 -3.95
CA VAL A 59 -12.15 0.34 -3.83
C VAL A 59 -12.30 -1.17 -3.60
N LYS A 60 -13.27 -1.60 -2.79
CA LYS A 60 -13.57 -3.03 -2.60
C LYS A 60 -14.05 -3.70 -3.89
N GLN A 61 -14.90 -3.04 -4.67
CA GLN A 61 -15.34 -3.57 -5.97
C GLN A 61 -14.17 -3.69 -6.95
N MET A 62 -13.27 -2.70 -6.99
CA MET A 62 -12.06 -2.79 -7.80
C MET A 62 -11.20 -4.00 -7.45
N ARG A 63 -11.06 -4.32 -6.15
CA ARG A 63 -10.35 -5.54 -5.72
C ARG A 63 -11.04 -6.82 -6.20
N ILE A 64 -12.37 -6.90 -6.08
CA ILE A 64 -13.13 -8.09 -6.52
C ILE A 64 -12.96 -8.33 -8.02
N LEU A 65 -13.04 -7.27 -8.83
CA LEU A 65 -13.01 -7.38 -10.29
C LEU A 65 -11.60 -7.58 -10.87
N HIS A 66 -10.58 -6.97 -10.27
CA HIS A 66 -9.24 -6.90 -10.86
C HIS A 66 -8.12 -7.55 -10.04
N VAL A 67 -8.37 -7.97 -8.79
CA VAL A 67 -7.32 -8.46 -7.88
C VAL A 67 -7.80 -9.65 -7.06
N ASN A 68 -7.92 -10.84 -7.66
CA ASN A 68 -8.17 -12.15 -7.03
C ASN A 68 -9.14 -12.21 -5.81
N GLY A 69 -10.02 -11.21 -5.65
CA GLY A 69 -10.89 -11.03 -4.49
C GLY A 69 -10.20 -10.84 -3.13
N PHE A 70 -10.84 -11.39 -2.10
CA PHE A 70 -10.39 -11.36 -0.70
C PHE A 70 -10.01 -12.77 -0.26
N SER A 71 -8.95 -12.88 0.52
CA SER A 71 -8.52 -14.14 1.11
C SER A 71 -9.53 -14.67 2.15
N GLU A 72 -9.50 -15.97 2.42
CA GLU A 72 -10.35 -16.58 3.46
C GLU A 72 -10.08 -15.98 4.85
N GLN A 73 -8.85 -15.58 5.14
CA GLN A 73 -8.50 -14.92 6.40
C GLN A 73 -9.13 -13.53 6.51
N GLU A 74 -9.08 -12.73 5.43
CA GLU A 74 -9.77 -11.42 5.38
C GLU A 74 -11.28 -11.58 5.55
N LYS A 75 -11.89 -12.57 4.88
CA LYS A 75 -13.33 -12.85 5.02
C LYS A 75 -13.69 -13.20 6.47
N LYS A 76 -12.90 -14.06 7.13
CA LYS A 76 -13.10 -14.43 8.54
C LYS A 76 -13.03 -13.21 9.46
N GLN A 77 -12.07 -12.31 9.26
CA GLN A 77 -11.98 -11.07 10.03
C GLN A 77 -13.22 -10.18 9.84
N LYS A 78 -13.78 -10.15 8.62
CA LYS A 78 -14.98 -9.34 8.32
C LYS A 78 -16.26 -9.88 8.97
N ILE A 79 -16.30 -11.13 9.43
CA ILE A 79 -17.47 -11.68 10.13
C ILE A 79 -17.78 -10.88 11.39
N GLU A 80 -16.76 -10.52 12.17
CA GLU A 80 -16.95 -9.74 13.41
C GLU A 80 -17.44 -8.32 13.11
N ASP A 81 -16.89 -7.68 12.07
CA ASP A 81 -17.38 -6.37 11.60
C ASP A 81 -18.86 -6.43 11.21
N ILE A 82 -19.28 -7.48 10.48
CA ILE A 82 -20.68 -7.68 10.07
C ILE A 82 -21.58 -7.86 11.31
N LYS A 83 -21.17 -8.71 12.26
CA LYS A 83 -21.93 -8.92 13.51
C LYS A 83 -22.08 -7.62 14.30
N LYS A 84 -21.02 -6.81 14.37
CA LYS A 84 -21.05 -5.50 15.03
C LYS A 84 -22.04 -4.57 14.33
N ASN A 85 -21.94 -4.42 13.01
CA ASN A 85 -22.82 -3.56 12.23
C ASN A 85 -24.30 -3.93 12.37
N VAL A 86 -24.62 -5.24 12.41
CA VAL A 86 -25.99 -5.72 12.63
C VAL A 86 -26.49 -5.35 14.03
N ARG A 87 -25.67 -5.56 15.07
CA ARG A 87 -26.01 -5.16 16.44
C ARG A 87 -26.23 -3.67 16.56
N ASP A 88 -25.29 -2.87 16.04
CA ASP A 88 -25.35 -1.42 16.10
C ASP A 88 -26.60 -0.89 15.37
N ALA A 89 -26.93 -1.44 14.19
CA ALA A 89 -28.14 -1.06 13.46
C ALA A 89 -29.43 -1.34 14.26
N ILE A 90 -29.51 -2.48 14.95
CA ILE A 90 -30.66 -2.82 15.80
C ILE A 90 -30.75 -1.89 17.02
N LEU A 91 -29.62 -1.60 17.67
CA LEU A 91 -29.57 -0.71 18.83
C LEU A 91 -29.97 0.71 18.48
N VAL A 92 -29.43 1.25 17.38
CA VAL A 92 -29.80 2.56 16.84
C VAL A 92 -31.31 2.61 16.61
N ARG A 93 -31.88 1.61 15.92
CA ARG A 93 -33.33 1.53 15.71
C ARG A 93 -34.13 1.52 17.02
N LYS A 94 -33.70 0.74 18.02
CA LYS A 94 -34.38 0.67 19.33
C LYS A 94 -34.37 2.04 20.04
N ILE A 95 -33.24 2.73 20.01
CA ILE A 95 -33.08 4.06 20.61
C ILE A 95 -33.99 5.09 19.90
N PHE A 96 -34.03 5.09 18.58
CA PHE A 96 -34.88 6.02 17.81
C PHE A 96 -36.38 5.75 17.99
N ILE A 97 -36.79 4.49 18.14
CA ILE A 97 -38.20 4.12 18.34
C ILE A 97 -38.68 4.41 19.76
N ASN A 98 -37.79 4.32 20.75
CA ASN A 98 -38.14 4.59 22.14
C ASN A 98 -37.12 5.56 22.78
N PRO A 99 -37.33 6.88 22.62
CA PRO A 99 -36.40 7.90 23.12
C PRO A 99 -36.27 7.91 24.65
N LEU A 100 -37.17 7.24 25.40
CA LEU A 100 -37.08 7.11 26.86
C LEU A 100 -35.90 6.23 27.32
N TYR A 101 -35.30 5.43 26.43
CA TYR A 101 -34.08 4.66 26.76
C TYR A 101 -32.82 5.53 26.89
N ILE A 102 -32.81 6.74 26.30
CA ILE A 102 -31.69 7.70 26.44
C ILE A 102 -31.66 8.34 27.82
N THR A 103 -32.80 8.43 28.52
CA THR A 103 -32.90 9.12 29.81
C THR A 103 -32.53 8.22 31.00
N LEU A 104 -32.36 6.91 30.78
CA LEU A 104 -32.16 5.89 31.82
C LEU A 104 -30.75 5.24 31.80
N LEU A 105 -29.85 5.79 30.99
CA LEU A 105 -28.41 5.50 30.93
C LEU A 105 -27.65 6.82 31.08
#